data_AF-A0A960JTI1-F1
#
_entry.id   AF-A0A960JTI1-F1
#
_cell.length_a   1.000
_cell.length_b   1.000
_cell.length_c   1.000
_cell.angle_alpha   90.00
_cell.angle_beta   90.00
_cell.angle_gamma   90.00
#
_symmetry.space_group_name_H-M   'P 1'
#
loop_
_entity.id
_entity.type
_entity.pdbx_description
1 polymer ?
#
loop_
_entity_poly.entity_id
_entity_poly.type
_entity_poly.pdbx_seq_one_letter_code
_entity_poly.pdbx_strand_id
1 'polypeptide(L)'
;MRSPLIVALAIVIGAPAPDAVAPAESTPSGRTWAAQAPWDGSRPRFTPPVDAPVADPFRVPNGPYGPGNRGIEYATAPGTPVAAIGDGVVAFAGQVAGRGVVSIDHPSGLRSTYTGLGEITVSVGDPVGGGSLLGRTAARLHLGLRDGRRYLDPAAFFGGFPAVLVE
;
A
#
# COMPACT_ATOMS: atom_id res chain seq x y z
N MET A 1 59.04 -38.15 47.28
CA MET A 1 57.61 -37.84 47.43
C MET A 1 57.20 -36.88 46.32
N ARG A 2 56.26 -37.33 45.47
CA ARG A 2 55.31 -36.58 44.61
C ARG A 2 55.82 -35.61 43.52
N SER A 3 55.72 -36.05 42.25
CA SER A 3 55.33 -35.16 41.12
C SER A 3 53.87 -34.70 41.29
N PRO A 4 53.45 -33.58 40.66
CA PRO A 4 52.93 -33.67 39.29
C PRO A 4 53.24 -32.47 38.36
N LEU A 5 53.04 -32.75 37.06
CA LEU A 5 52.97 -31.84 35.91
C LEU A 5 52.19 -30.53 36.16
N ILE A 6 52.61 -29.44 35.51
CA ILE A 6 51.72 -28.38 35.04
C ILE A 6 52.08 -27.97 33.61
N VAL A 7 51.09 -28.09 32.72
CA VAL A 7 50.98 -27.49 31.38
C VAL A 7 50.23 -26.17 31.53
N ALA A 8 50.65 -25.10 30.84
CA ALA A 8 49.80 -24.03 30.30
C ALA A 8 50.71 -23.01 29.60
N LEU A 9 50.67 -22.92 28.26
CA LEU A 9 49.76 -22.09 27.47
C LEU A 9 50.18 -20.62 27.46
N ALA A 10 50.75 -20.19 26.33
CA ALA A 10 50.99 -18.80 25.99
C ALA A 10 49.70 -18.11 25.51
N ILE A 11 49.68 -16.77 25.57
CA ILE A 11 49.26 -15.83 24.50
C ILE A 11 48.43 -14.63 24.99
N VAL A 12 49.01 -13.46 24.66
CA VAL A 12 48.47 -12.16 24.20
C VAL A 12 47.64 -11.28 25.15
N ILE A 13 48.20 -10.09 25.33
CA ILE A 13 47.60 -8.87 25.85
C ILE A 13 46.70 -8.29 24.75
N GLY A 14 45.38 -8.31 24.96
CA GLY A 14 44.39 -7.66 24.10
C GLY A 14 43.88 -6.35 24.71
N ALA A 15 43.90 -5.27 23.93
CA ALA A 15 43.34 -3.96 24.28
C ALA A 15 41.80 -3.99 24.35
N PRO A 16 41.15 -3.08 25.12
CA PRO A 16 39.69 -2.97 25.09
C PRO A 16 39.21 -2.24 23.82
N ALA A 17 38.24 -2.85 23.14
CA ALA A 17 37.44 -2.25 22.06
C ALA A 17 36.34 -1.33 22.62
N PRO A 18 35.84 -0.33 21.87
CA PRO A 18 34.91 0.68 22.37
C PRO A 18 33.50 0.14 22.64
N ASP A 19 32.83 0.76 23.60
CA ASP A 19 31.46 0.50 24.01
C ASP A 19 30.50 0.42 22.81
N ALA A 20 29.86 -0.74 22.68
CA ALA A 20 28.73 -0.92 21.80
C ALA A 20 27.54 -0.12 22.37
N VAL A 21 27.27 1.04 21.79
CA VAL A 21 25.97 1.71 21.96
C VAL A 21 24.94 0.79 21.30
N ALA A 22 24.10 0.16 22.13
CA ALA A 22 22.96 -0.63 21.69
C ALA A 22 22.07 0.19 20.74
N PRO A 23 21.48 -0.40 19.68
CA PRO A 23 20.46 0.30 18.92
C PRO A 23 19.27 0.58 19.85
N ALA A 24 18.92 1.86 20.00
CA ALA A 24 17.68 2.25 20.62
C ALA A 24 16.53 1.58 19.85
N GLU A 25 15.86 0.64 20.49
CA GLU A 25 14.60 0.10 20.02
C GLU A 25 13.56 1.23 20.04
N SER A 26 13.45 1.94 18.92
CA SER A 26 12.33 2.81 18.64
C SER A 26 11.07 1.96 18.56
N THR A 27 10.43 1.75 19.71
CA THR A 27 9.09 1.14 19.78
C THR A 27 8.15 2.02 18.97
N PRO A 28 7.54 1.55 17.87
CA PRO A 28 6.53 2.33 17.18
C PRO A 28 5.36 2.46 18.13
N SER A 29 5.00 3.70 18.49
CA SER A 29 3.84 4.01 19.31
C SER A 29 2.56 3.53 18.64
N GLY A 30 2.20 2.28 18.89
CA GLY A 30 0.90 1.89 19.42
C GLY A 30 -0.35 2.46 18.75
N ARG A 31 -0.44 2.43 17.43
CA ARG A 31 -1.71 2.09 16.78
C ARG A 31 -1.53 0.78 16.03
N THR A 32 -1.70 -0.32 16.75
CA THR A 32 -2.09 -1.57 16.13
C THR A 32 -3.43 -1.28 15.46
N TRP A 33 -3.43 -1.00 14.15
CA TRP A 33 -4.67 -0.94 13.40
C TRP A 33 -5.32 -2.30 13.56
N ALA A 34 -6.43 -2.34 14.30
CA ALA A 34 -7.23 -3.54 14.48
C ALA A 34 -7.49 -4.16 13.11
N ALA A 35 -7.49 -5.49 12.99
CA ALA A 35 -7.90 -6.17 11.76
C ALA A 35 -9.11 -5.42 11.17
N GLN A 36 -9.06 -5.03 9.89
CA GLN A 36 -10.13 -4.24 9.24
C GLN A 36 -11.48 -4.77 9.71
N ALA A 37 -12.29 -3.92 10.33
CA ALA A 37 -13.67 -4.27 10.58
C ALA A 37 -14.30 -4.62 9.22
N PRO A 38 -15.12 -5.68 9.14
CA PRO A 38 -15.84 -6.01 7.90
C PRO A 38 -16.60 -4.78 7.41
N TRP A 39 -16.64 -4.60 6.09
CA TRP A 39 -17.44 -3.53 5.52
C TRP A 39 -18.91 -3.70 5.92
N ASP A 40 -19.48 -2.65 6.52
CA ASP A 40 -20.85 -2.62 7.04
C ASP A 40 -21.91 -2.31 5.96
N GLY A 41 -21.48 -2.20 4.70
CA GLY A 41 -22.34 -1.80 3.58
C GLY A 41 -22.45 -0.28 3.38
N SER A 42 -21.79 0.53 4.22
CA SER A 42 -21.71 1.98 4.03
C SER A 42 -21.13 2.35 2.66
N ARG A 43 -21.64 3.42 2.04
CA ARG A 43 -21.07 3.93 0.78
C ARG A 43 -20.20 5.14 1.07
N PRO A 44 -18.90 4.96 1.39
CA PRO A 44 -18.01 6.11 1.47
C PRO A 44 -18.05 6.85 0.14
N ARG A 45 -18.09 8.19 0.21
CA ARG A 45 -17.98 9.03 -0.98
C ARG A 45 -16.51 9.13 -1.33
N PHE A 46 -16.09 8.33 -2.30
CA PHE A 46 -14.76 8.42 -2.86
C PHE A 46 -14.71 9.42 -4.01
N THR A 47 -13.50 9.83 -4.35
CA THR A 47 -13.21 10.65 -5.53
C THR A 47 -12.31 9.85 -6.47
N PRO A 48 -12.45 10.00 -7.80
CA PRO A 48 -11.52 9.40 -8.73
C PRO A 48 -10.06 9.74 -8.38
N PRO A 49 -9.12 8.78 -8.49
CA PRO A 49 -7.73 8.99 -8.07
C PRO A 49 -6.93 9.85 -9.04
N VAL A 50 -7.45 10.06 -10.26
CA VAL A 50 -6.83 10.81 -11.36
C VAL A 50 -7.92 11.48 -12.18
N ASP A 51 -7.56 12.56 -12.85
CA ASP A 51 -8.37 13.15 -13.93
C ASP A 51 -7.91 12.57 -15.28
N ALA A 52 -8.46 11.40 -15.64
CA ALA A 52 -8.22 10.72 -16.90
C ALA A 52 -9.43 9.86 -17.27
N PRO A 53 -9.68 9.59 -18.56
CA PRO A 53 -10.79 8.74 -18.95
C PRO A 53 -10.54 7.28 -18.54
N VAL A 54 -11.62 6.57 -18.24
CA VAL A 54 -11.60 5.12 -18.02
C VAL A 54 -11.38 4.43 -19.36
N ALA A 55 -10.28 3.70 -19.49
CA ALA A 55 -9.94 2.90 -20.66
C ALA A 55 -10.59 1.51 -20.60
N ASP A 56 -10.64 0.92 -19.41
CA ASP A 56 -11.22 -0.40 -19.20
C ASP A 56 -12.08 -0.40 -17.92
N PRO A 57 -13.42 -0.49 -18.02
CA PRO A 57 -14.29 -0.50 -16.86
C PRO A 57 -14.23 -1.84 -16.10
N PHE A 58 -14.76 -1.83 -14.88
CA PHE A 58 -14.92 -3.04 -14.08
C PHE A 58 -15.77 -4.09 -14.78
N ARG A 59 -15.32 -5.33 -14.75
CA ARG A 59 -16.06 -6.49 -15.23
C ARG A 59 -15.83 -7.65 -14.30
N VAL A 60 -16.89 -8.10 -13.62
CA VAL A 60 -16.84 -9.28 -12.74
C VAL A 60 -16.30 -10.47 -13.54
N PRO A 61 -15.17 -11.06 -13.12
CA PRO A 61 -14.68 -12.27 -13.75
C PRO A 61 -15.64 -13.44 -13.54
N ASN A 62 -15.88 -14.25 -14.58
CA ASN A 62 -16.62 -15.50 -14.43
C ASN A 62 -15.70 -16.56 -13.76
N GLY A 63 -15.59 -16.49 -12.44
CA GLY A 63 -14.72 -17.34 -11.62
C GLY A 63 -13.37 -16.70 -11.24
N PRO A 64 -12.57 -17.35 -10.36
CA PRO A 64 -11.35 -16.77 -9.79
C PRO A 64 -10.24 -16.51 -10.82
N TYR A 65 -10.27 -17.20 -11.97
CA TYR A 65 -9.31 -17.04 -13.07
C TYR A 65 -9.97 -16.67 -14.40
N GLY A 66 -11.28 -16.38 -14.40
CA GLY A 66 -11.99 -15.98 -15.60
C GLY A 66 -11.49 -14.63 -16.14
N PRO A 67 -11.72 -14.35 -17.44
CA PRO A 67 -11.44 -13.04 -18.02
C PRO A 67 -12.31 -11.97 -17.35
N GLY A 68 -11.77 -10.77 -17.18
CA GLY A 68 -12.46 -9.65 -16.55
C GLY A 68 -11.48 -8.59 -16.04
N ASN A 69 -12.02 -7.51 -15.50
CA ASN A 69 -11.25 -6.44 -14.87
C ASN A 69 -11.72 -6.30 -13.43
N ARG A 70 -10.84 -6.65 -12.48
CA ARG A 70 -11.12 -6.65 -11.02
C ARG A 70 -10.98 -5.27 -10.38
N GLY A 71 -11.14 -4.23 -11.18
CA GLY A 71 -11.00 -2.83 -10.84
C GLY A 71 -11.37 -1.99 -12.05
N ILE A 72 -10.78 -0.80 -12.17
CA ILE A 72 -10.92 0.09 -13.33
C ILE A 72 -9.53 0.44 -13.82
N GLU A 73 -9.33 0.47 -15.13
CA GLU A 73 -8.10 0.97 -15.74
C GLU A 73 -8.32 2.36 -16.34
N TYR A 74 -7.51 3.32 -15.93
CA TYR A 74 -7.50 4.69 -16.43
C TYR A 74 -6.46 4.85 -17.54
N ALA A 75 -6.77 5.65 -18.56
CA ALA A 75 -5.89 5.96 -19.69
C ALA A 75 -4.78 6.97 -19.32
N THR A 76 -4.07 6.76 -18.22
CA THR A 76 -3.01 7.67 -17.77
C THR A 76 -1.73 7.54 -18.60
N ALA A 77 -1.05 8.66 -18.81
CA ALA A 77 0.31 8.71 -19.34
C ALA A 77 1.34 8.53 -18.19
N PRO A 78 2.62 8.25 -18.46
CA PRO A 78 3.66 8.32 -17.44
C PRO A 78 3.75 9.72 -16.82
N GLY A 79 4.00 9.80 -15.51
CA GLY A 79 4.11 11.04 -14.75
C GLY A 79 2.78 11.62 -14.25
N THR A 80 1.62 11.05 -14.63
CA THR A 80 0.31 11.51 -14.13
C THR A 80 0.23 11.34 -12.60
N PRO A 81 -0.13 12.40 -11.84
CA PRO A 81 -0.26 12.30 -10.40
C PRO A 81 -1.46 11.43 -10.01
N VAL A 82 -1.28 10.61 -8.97
CA VAL A 82 -2.30 9.70 -8.45
C VAL A 82 -2.57 10.01 -7.00
N ALA A 83 -3.84 10.25 -6.66
CA ALA A 83 -4.30 10.58 -5.33
C ALA A 83 -5.07 9.44 -4.67
N ALA A 84 -5.11 9.44 -3.34
CA ALA A 84 -5.97 8.56 -2.56
C ALA A 84 -7.44 8.86 -2.85
N ILE A 85 -8.25 7.83 -3.13
CA ILE A 85 -9.68 7.98 -3.40
C ILE A 85 -10.48 8.44 -2.16
N GLY A 86 -9.92 8.28 -0.97
CA GLY A 86 -10.53 8.61 0.31
C GLY A 86 -9.57 8.38 1.47
N ASP A 87 -10.02 8.76 2.67
CA ASP A 87 -9.23 8.66 3.90
C ASP A 87 -8.84 7.23 4.23
N GLY A 88 -7.65 7.02 4.78
CA GLY A 88 -7.22 5.70 5.22
C GLY A 88 -5.78 5.65 5.71
N VAL A 89 -5.27 4.43 5.80
CA VAL A 89 -3.89 4.13 6.19
C VAL A 89 -3.25 3.29 5.09
N VAL A 90 -2.01 3.61 4.72
CA VAL A 90 -1.27 2.85 3.72
C VAL A 90 -0.94 1.46 4.26
N ALA A 91 -1.55 0.44 3.66
CA ALA A 91 -1.36 -0.97 4.02
C ALA A 91 -0.19 -1.61 3.25
N PHE A 92 0.13 -1.07 2.08
CA PHE A 92 1.25 -1.51 1.25
C PHE A 92 1.74 -0.35 0.40
N ALA A 93 3.05 -0.23 0.23
CA ALA A 93 3.70 0.68 -0.71
C ALA A 93 4.99 0.02 -1.21
N GLY A 94 5.09 -0.29 -2.50
CA GLY A 94 6.27 -0.97 -3.05
C GLY A 94 6.07 -1.56 -4.44
N GLN A 95 6.98 -2.44 -4.84
CA GLN A 95 6.97 -3.09 -6.15
C GLN A 95 6.31 -4.47 -6.09
N VAL A 96 5.43 -4.76 -7.06
CA VAL A 96 4.83 -6.09 -7.26
C VAL A 96 4.92 -6.43 -8.73
N ALA A 97 5.62 -7.52 -9.07
CA ALA A 97 5.83 -7.97 -10.44
C ALA A 97 6.33 -6.84 -11.38
N GLY A 98 7.24 -6.00 -10.89
CA GLY A 98 7.83 -4.88 -11.63
C GLY A 98 6.93 -3.65 -11.81
N ARG A 99 5.82 -3.57 -11.06
CA ARG A 99 4.91 -2.41 -11.05
C ARG A 99 4.86 -1.79 -9.67
N GLY A 100 4.88 -0.46 -9.59
CA GLY A 100 4.61 0.24 -8.34
C GLY A 100 3.15 0.06 -7.94
N VAL A 101 2.96 -0.33 -6.68
CA VAL A 101 1.67 -0.61 -6.06
C VAL A 101 1.56 0.09 -4.71
N VAL A 102 0.45 0.77 -4.49
CA VAL A 102 0.03 1.27 -3.17
C VAL A 102 -1.31 0.63 -2.83
N SER A 103 -1.51 0.25 -1.57
CA SER A 103 -2.84 -0.14 -1.07
C SER A 103 -3.19 0.67 0.17
N ILE A 104 -4.44 1.12 0.25
CA ILE A 104 -4.96 1.91 1.35
C ILE A 104 -6.12 1.17 1.99
N ASP A 105 -6.04 1.06 3.30
CA ASP A 105 -7.10 0.59 4.16
C ASP A 105 -7.98 1.75 4.61
N HIS A 106 -9.25 1.72 4.24
CA HIS A 106 -10.20 2.76 4.57
C HIS A 106 -10.94 2.47 5.88
N PRO A 107 -11.39 3.50 6.62
CA PRO A 107 -12.20 3.33 7.82
C PRO A 107 -13.50 2.55 7.61
N SER A 108 -14.01 2.51 6.38
CA SER A 108 -15.19 1.72 6.00
C SER A 108 -14.95 0.21 5.99
N GLY A 109 -13.70 -0.26 6.15
CA GLY A 109 -13.34 -1.68 5.99
C GLY A 109 -13.00 -2.07 4.55
N LEU A 110 -13.18 -1.16 3.59
CA LEU A 110 -12.75 -1.38 2.20
C LEU A 110 -11.24 -1.16 2.04
N ARG A 111 -10.63 -1.90 1.10
CA ARG A 111 -9.25 -1.65 0.66
C ARG A 111 -9.23 -1.21 -0.80
N SER A 112 -8.59 -0.06 -1.08
CA SER A 112 -8.24 0.35 -2.44
C SER A 112 -6.80 -0.05 -2.78
N THR A 113 -6.54 -0.36 -4.05
CA THR A 113 -5.20 -0.69 -4.55
C THR A 113 -4.93 0.03 -5.86
N TYR A 114 -3.81 0.74 -5.93
CA TYR A 114 -3.35 1.56 -7.05
C TYR A 114 -2.15 0.86 -7.66
N THR A 115 -2.26 0.39 -8.90
CA THR A 115 -1.20 -0.35 -9.60
C THR A 115 -0.80 0.39 -10.87
N GLY A 116 0.50 0.44 -11.15
CA GLY A 116 1.04 1.12 -12.34
C GLY A 116 1.78 2.43 -12.01
N LEU A 117 2.17 2.60 -10.74
CA LEU A 117 3.00 3.71 -10.30
C LEU A 117 4.46 3.49 -10.71
N GLY A 118 5.11 4.57 -11.17
CA GLY A 118 6.56 4.65 -11.39
C GLY A 118 7.29 5.29 -10.22
N GLU A 119 6.59 6.15 -9.49
CA GLU A 119 7.07 6.81 -8.28
C GLU A 119 6.02 6.62 -7.19
N ILE A 120 6.47 6.35 -5.97
CA ILE A 120 5.62 6.20 -4.78
C ILE A 120 6.13 7.20 -3.73
N THR A 121 5.24 8.02 -3.20
CA THR A 121 5.56 9.12 -2.28
C THR A 121 5.11 8.86 -0.84
N VAL A 122 4.59 7.67 -0.56
CA VAL A 122 4.05 7.25 0.74
C VAL A 122 4.69 5.95 1.22
N SER A 123 4.66 5.73 2.54
CA SER A 123 5.19 4.54 3.21
C SER A 123 4.08 3.77 3.92
N VAL A 124 4.32 2.49 4.19
CA VAL A 124 3.41 1.66 4.98
C VAL A 124 3.21 2.27 6.37
N GLY A 125 1.95 2.37 6.81
CA GLY A 125 1.55 2.97 8.08
C GLY A 125 1.19 4.45 8.00
N ASP A 126 1.48 5.12 6.87
CA ASP A 126 1.15 6.54 6.71
C ASP A 126 -0.38 6.75 6.71
N PRO A 127 -0.90 7.68 7.51
CA PRO A 127 -2.26 8.16 7.36
C PRO A 127 -2.36 9.05 6.11
N VAL A 128 -3.40 8.85 5.31
CA VAL A 128 -3.68 9.63 4.11
C VAL A 128 -5.12 10.10 4.13
N GLY A 129 -5.35 11.35 3.74
CA GLY A 129 -6.69 11.86 3.45
C GLY A 129 -7.09 11.61 1.99
N GLY A 130 -8.38 11.65 1.68
CA GLY A 130 -8.86 11.72 0.30
C GLY A 130 -8.18 12.88 -0.45
N GLY A 131 -7.70 12.61 -1.67
CA GLY A 131 -6.93 13.57 -2.47
C GLY A 131 -5.43 13.64 -2.17
N SER A 132 -4.94 12.94 -1.13
CA SER A 132 -3.49 12.92 -0.83
C SER A 132 -2.70 12.27 -1.94
N LEU A 133 -1.58 12.88 -2.35
CA LEU A 133 -0.71 12.35 -3.40
C LEU A 133 -0.04 11.04 -2.93
N LEU A 134 -0.22 9.98 -3.72
CA LEU A 134 0.38 8.66 -3.49
C LEU A 134 1.62 8.42 -4.34
N GLY A 135 1.70 9.11 -5.47
CA GLY A 135 2.79 8.96 -6.42
C GLY A 135 2.40 9.38 -7.84
N ARG A 136 3.19 8.90 -8.80
CA ARG A 136 3.01 9.18 -10.22
C ARG A 136 3.05 7.89 -11.02
N THR A 137 2.26 7.83 -12.09
CA THR A 137 2.18 6.66 -12.97
C THR A 137 3.44 6.44 -13.79
N ALA A 138 3.77 5.19 -14.09
CA ALA A 138 4.69 4.82 -15.18
C ALA A 138 3.93 4.29 -16.41
N ALA A 139 2.67 3.93 -16.25
CA ALA A 139 1.81 3.35 -17.28
C ALA A 139 0.34 3.74 -17.03
N ARG A 140 -0.59 2.98 -17.61
CA ARG A 140 -2.00 3.03 -17.23
C ARG A 140 -2.18 2.66 -15.76
N LEU A 141 -2.97 3.45 -15.05
CA LEU A 141 -3.31 3.20 -13.66
C LEU A 141 -4.45 2.19 -13.58
N HIS A 142 -4.26 1.12 -12.83
CA HIS A 142 -5.34 0.24 -12.41
C HIS A 142 -5.73 0.54 -10.95
N LEU A 143 -7.00 0.82 -10.72
CA LEU A 143 -7.61 0.99 -9.41
C LEU A 143 -8.49 -0.22 -9.07
N GLY A 144 -8.09 -0.99 -8.07
CA GLY A 144 -8.93 -2.03 -7.47
C GLY A 144 -9.62 -1.54 -6.19
N LEU A 145 -10.81 -2.07 -5.92
CA LEU A 145 -11.51 -1.89 -4.65
C LEU A 145 -12.02 -3.26 -4.18
N ARG A 146 -11.81 -3.58 -2.90
CA ARG A 146 -12.26 -4.86 -2.34
C ARG A 146 -12.80 -4.75 -0.93
N ASP A 147 -13.76 -5.62 -0.64
CA ASP A 147 -14.21 -6.00 0.70
C ASP A 147 -13.72 -7.42 0.97
N GLY A 148 -12.73 -7.57 1.86
CA GLY A 148 -12.03 -8.82 2.08
C GLY A 148 -11.46 -9.42 0.78
N ARG A 149 -12.08 -10.51 0.29
CA ARG A 149 -11.72 -11.22 -0.96
C ARG A 149 -12.59 -10.82 -2.16
N ARG A 150 -13.67 -10.08 -1.94
CA ARG A 150 -14.63 -9.71 -2.96
C ARG A 150 -14.21 -8.40 -3.62
N TYR A 151 -14.07 -8.41 -4.93
CA TYR A 151 -13.85 -7.19 -5.70
C TYR A 151 -15.17 -6.45 -5.92
N LEU A 152 -15.11 -5.14 -5.81
CA LEU A 152 -16.22 -4.22 -6.02
C LEU A 152 -15.88 -3.30 -7.20
N ASP A 153 -16.90 -2.81 -7.88
CA ASP A 153 -16.74 -1.74 -8.87
C ASP A 153 -16.39 -0.42 -8.16
N PRO A 154 -15.17 0.14 -8.32
CA PRO A 154 -14.82 1.41 -7.70
C PRO A 154 -15.71 2.57 -8.16
N ALA A 155 -16.20 2.56 -9.41
CA ALA A 155 -17.03 3.64 -9.95
C ALA A 155 -18.36 3.81 -9.20
N ALA A 156 -18.88 2.74 -8.60
CA ALA A 156 -20.10 2.77 -7.79
C ALA A 156 -19.96 3.58 -6.48
N PHE A 157 -18.74 3.96 -6.10
CA PHE A 157 -18.43 4.70 -4.88
C PHE A 157 -17.95 6.13 -5.14
N PHE A 158 -17.75 6.50 -6.41
CA PHE A 158 -17.50 7.89 -6.75
C PHE A 158 -18.79 8.69 -6.63
N GLY A 159 -18.73 9.83 -5.93
CA GLY A 159 -19.84 10.79 -5.94
C GLY A 159 -20.23 11.05 -7.39
N GLY A 160 -21.52 10.88 -7.70
CA GLY A 160 -22.03 10.84 -9.07
C GLY A 160 -21.35 11.87 -9.97
N PHE A 161 -20.92 11.42 -11.15
CA PHE A 161 -20.30 12.27 -12.16
C PHE A 161 -21.03 13.63 -12.20
N PRO A 162 -20.34 14.78 -12.17
CA PRO A 162 -21.00 15.98 -12.65
C PRO A 162 -21.53 15.62 -14.03
N ALA A 163 -22.86 15.66 -14.20
CA ALA A 163 -23.44 15.55 -15.51
C ALA A 163 -22.75 16.61 -16.35
N VAL A 164 -21.96 16.17 -17.34
CA VAL A 164 -21.45 17.10 -18.33
C VAL A 164 -22.70 17.60 -19.05
N LEU A 165 -23.15 18.79 -18.70
CA LEU A 165 -24.01 19.58 -19.57
C LEU A 165 -23.15 19.88 -20.80
N VAL A 166 -23.38 19.10 -21.85
CA VAL A 166 -23.09 19.51 -23.21
C VAL A 166 -24.11 20.59 -23.54
N GLU A 167 -23.66 21.85 -23.54
CA GLU A 167 -24.29 22.93 -24.29
C GLU A 167 -23.92 22.81 -25.77
#